data_AF-A0A661DQ48-F1
#
_entry.id   AF-A0A661DQ48-F1
#
_cell.length_a   1.000
_cell.length_b   1.000
_cell.length_c   1.000
_cell.angle_alpha   90.00
_cell.angle_beta   90.00
_cell.angle_gamma   90.00
#
_symmetry.space_group_name_H-M   'P 1'
#
loop_
_entity.id
_entity.type
_entity.pdbx_description
1 polymer ?
#
loop_
_entity_poly.entity_id
_entity_poly.type
_entity_poly.pdbx_seq_one_letter_code
_entity_poly.pdbx_strand_id
1 'polypeptide(L)'
;SRVQAVTNELAGERVDIILWDEEPARFAINAMAPAEALSIVVDEDAHSMDIAVEDDQLSQAIGRGGQNVRLASQLTGWELNIMSASDADQKAETETGALIEIFMKDLDVDEDVALILAQEGFSSLEEIAYVPEQEMLDIEEFDADIVEELRSRARDVLLTKAIANEEQLESAEPAQDLLDMEGMTKDLALTLASRGIVTLDDLADQSVDELTEIDDIDEQNAATLIMKARESWFADEQADAGE
;
A
#
# COMPACT_ATOMS: atom_id res chain seq x y z
N SER A 1 33.49 28.54 -0.23
CA SER A 1 32.95 27.18 -0.39
C SER A 1 32.06 27.16 -1.63
N ARG A 2 32.07 26.09 -2.44
CA ARG A 2 31.22 26.00 -3.66
C ARG A 2 29.73 25.97 -3.31
N VAL A 3 29.38 25.36 -2.18
CA VAL A 3 28.00 25.29 -1.66
C VAL A 3 27.45 26.68 -1.35
N GLN A 4 28.23 27.51 -0.65
CA GLN A 4 27.83 28.89 -0.31
C GLN A 4 27.59 29.78 -1.55
N ALA A 5 28.28 29.52 -2.66
CA ALA A 5 28.04 30.26 -3.89
C ALA A 5 26.68 29.92 -4.49
N VAL A 6 26.26 28.64 -4.42
CA VAL A 6 24.93 28.19 -4.88
C VAL A 6 23.83 28.72 -3.95
N THR A 7 24.03 28.66 -2.63
CA THR A 7 23.08 29.21 -1.65
C THR A 7 22.78 30.70 -1.87
N ASN A 8 23.80 31.48 -2.23
CA ASN A 8 23.63 32.91 -2.52
C ASN A 8 22.84 33.18 -3.81
N GLU A 9 22.89 32.27 -4.79
CA GLU A 9 22.11 32.35 -6.02
C GLU A 9 20.63 31.99 -5.76
N LEU A 10 20.37 31.09 -4.81
CA LEU A 10 19.03 30.66 -4.38
C LEU A 10 18.42 31.57 -3.29
N ALA A 11 18.79 32.85 -3.27
CA ALA A 11 18.27 33.85 -2.34
C ALA A 11 18.37 33.46 -0.84
N GLY A 12 19.34 32.62 -0.47
CA GLY A 12 19.56 32.18 0.91
C GLY A 12 18.78 30.94 1.34
N GLU A 13 18.23 30.18 0.39
CA GLU A 13 17.64 28.86 0.67
C GLU A 13 18.66 27.89 1.29
N ARG A 14 18.22 27.09 2.27
CA ARG A 14 19.09 26.08 2.90
C ARG A 14 19.24 24.90 1.96
N VAL A 15 20.48 24.58 1.61
CA VAL A 15 20.82 23.45 0.73
C VAL A 15 21.63 22.44 1.52
N ASP A 16 21.11 21.23 1.63
CA ASP A 16 21.78 20.09 2.23
C ASP A 16 22.28 19.16 1.11
N ILE A 17 23.46 18.55 1.32
CA ILE A 17 24.07 17.60 0.38
C ILE A 17 24.05 16.24 1.03
N ILE A 18 23.29 15.33 0.44
CA ILE A 18 23.18 13.95 0.92
C ILE A 18 23.95 12.98 0.02
N LEU A 19 24.25 11.80 0.55
CA LEU A 19 24.84 10.71 -0.21
C LEU A 19 23.73 9.94 -0.95
N TRP A 20 23.90 9.79 -2.26
CA TRP A 20 23.02 8.92 -3.04
C TRP A 20 23.45 7.45 -2.90
N ASP A 21 22.48 6.54 -2.87
CA ASP A 21 22.69 5.09 -2.86
C ASP A 21 21.72 4.41 -3.83
N GLU A 22 22.10 3.26 -4.37
CA GLU A 22 21.24 2.45 -5.25
C GLU A 22 20.18 1.69 -4.44
N GLU A 23 20.49 1.36 -3.19
CA GLU A 23 19.59 0.65 -2.29
C GLU A 23 18.57 1.63 -1.68
N PRO A 24 17.25 1.49 -1.96
CA PRO A 24 16.24 2.47 -1.55
C PRO A 24 16.23 2.77 -0.05
N ALA A 25 16.34 1.73 0.79
CA ALA A 25 16.39 1.88 2.24
C ALA A 25 17.60 2.72 2.69
N ARG A 26 18.77 2.47 2.11
CA ARG A 26 19.98 3.24 2.45
C ARG A 26 19.91 4.67 1.92
N PHE A 27 19.29 4.87 0.74
CA PHE A 27 19.07 6.21 0.21
C PHE A 27 18.08 7.01 1.06
N ALA A 28 17.01 6.40 1.56
CA ALA A 28 16.07 7.01 2.48
C ALA A 28 16.74 7.43 3.80
N ILE A 29 17.58 6.56 4.38
CA ILE A 29 18.38 6.91 5.58
C ILE A 29 19.28 8.13 5.31
N ASN A 30 19.94 8.18 4.14
CA ASN A 30 20.77 9.32 3.77
C ASN A 30 19.95 10.61 3.56
N ALA A 31 18.72 10.49 3.05
CA ALA A 31 17.80 11.61 2.84
C ALA A 31 17.25 12.21 4.15
N MET A 32 17.28 11.44 5.24
CA MET A 32 16.88 11.89 6.58
C MET A 32 17.90 12.80 7.27
N ALA A 33 19.11 12.93 6.73
CA ALA A 33 20.15 13.78 7.28
C ALA A 33 19.64 15.22 7.50
N PRO A 34 19.88 15.83 8.67
CA PRO A 34 20.86 15.45 9.70
C PRO A 34 20.36 14.48 10.80
N ALA A 35 19.10 14.02 10.76
CA ALA A 35 18.61 13.05 11.73
C ALA A 35 19.16 11.65 11.41
N GLU A 36 19.46 10.88 12.45
CA GLU A 36 20.00 9.51 12.32
C GLU A 36 18.86 8.51 12.54
N ALA A 37 18.63 7.63 11.56
CA ALA A 37 17.68 6.55 11.68
C ALA A 37 18.24 5.42 12.56
N LEU A 38 17.42 4.92 13.49
CA LEU A 38 17.73 3.77 14.33
C LEU A 38 17.37 2.46 13.63
N SER A 39 16.19 2.43 13.02
CA SER A 39 15.70 1.30 12.23
C SER A 39 14.82 1.79 11.08
N ILE A 40 14.68 0.95 10.07
CA ILE A 40 13.79 1.16 8.93
C ILE A 40 13.08 -0.14 8.63
N VAL A 41 11.75 -0.06 8.47
CA VAL A 41 10.91 -1.15 7.98
C VAL A 41 10.40 -0.74 6.61
N VAL A 42 10.54 -1.60 5.62
CA VAL A 42 10.15 -1.33 4.24
C VAL A 42 8.92 -2.16 3.92
N ASP A 43 7.88 -1.49 3.44
CA ASP A 43 6.68 -2.11 2.89
C ASP A 43 6.69 -1.90 1.38
N GLU A 44 7.06 -2.95 0.65
CA GLU A 44 7.16 -2.90 -0.81
C GLU A 44 5.79 -2.81 -1.48
N ASP A 45 4.75 -3.41 -0.88
CA ASP A 45 3.39 -3.43 -1.43
C ASP A 45 2.73 -2.04 -1.32
N ALA A 46 2.90 -1.38 -0.17
CA ALA A 46 2.43 -0.01 0.05
C ALA A 46 3.38 1.06 -0.53
N HIS A 47 4.56 0.66 -1.05
CA HIS A 47 5.62 1.56 -1.48
C HIS A 47 5.97 2.62 -0.40
N SER A 48 6.02 2.18 0.85
CA SER A 48 6.24 3.03 2.02
C SER A 48 7.37 2.51 2.91
N MET A 49 7.93 3.40 3.74
CA MET A 49 8.97 3.07 4.70
C MET A 49 8.67 3.72 6.05
N ASP A 50 8.68 2.91 7.10
CA ASP A 50 8.63 3.39 8.48
C ASP A 50 10.05 3.54 9.01
N ILE A 51 10.37 4.76 9.47
CA ILE A 51 11.69 5.13 9.97
C ILE A 51 11.56 5.49 11.44
N ALA A 52 12.24 4.72 12.30
CA ALA A 52 12.35 5.03 13.72
C ALA A 52 13.59 5.90 13.97
N VAL A 53 13.42 6.96 14.75
CA VAL A 53 14.50 7.84 15.21
C VAL A 53 14.48 7.96 16.73
N GLU A 54 15.58 8.43 17.32
CA GLU A 54 15.60 8.81 18.74
C GLU A 54 14.49 9.84 19.04
N ASP A 55 13.85 9.74 20.21
CA ASP A 55 12.73 10.60 20.61
C ASP A 55 13.07 12.11 20.52
N ASP A 56 14.32 12.47 20.82
CA ASP A 56 14.80 13.85 20.76
C ASP A 56 15.10 14.34 19.34
N GLN A 57 15.26 13.43 18.38
CA GLN A 57 15.50 13.71 16.96
C GLN A 57 14.21 13.72 16.13
N LEU A 58 13.08 13.21 16.63
CA LEU A 58 11.80 13.18 15.90
C LEU A 58 11.41 14.53 15.29
N SER A 59 11.51 15.61 16.07
CA SER A 59 11.17 16.95 15.59
C SER A 59 12.11 17.43 14.47
N GLN A 60 13.38 17.05 14.51
CA GLN A 60 14.37 17.39 13.50
C GLN A 60 14.14 16.57 12.22
N ALA A 61 13.88 15.27 12.36
CA ALA A 61 13.60 14.33 11.29
C ALA A 61 12.36 14.75 10.48
N ILE A 62 11.27 15.13 11.14
CA ILE A 62 10.05 15.65 10.49
C ILE A 62 10.32 17.02 9.85
N GLY A 63 11.08 17.87 10.55
CA GLY A 63 11.33 19.25 10.14
C GLY A 63 10.12 20.18 10.33
N ARG A 64 10.33 21.48 10.12
CA ARG A 64 9.29 22.49 10.36
C ARG A 64 8.11 22.28 9.40
N GLY A 65 6.94 21.96 9.94
CA GLY A 65 5.73 21.71 9.12
C GLY A 65 5.85 20.49 8.20
N GLY A 66 6.66 19.50 8.60
CA GLY A 66 6.89 18.29 7.80
C GLY A 66 7.74 18.53 6.56
N GLN A 67 8.48 19.64 6.49
CA GLN A 67 9.25 19.97 5.29
C GLN A 67 10.34 18.94 5.00
N ASN A 68 11.02 18.41 6.01
CA ASN A 68 12.14 17.51 5.81
C ASN A 68 11.67 16.15 5.30
N VAL A 69 10.68 15.56 5.97
CA VAL A 69 10.05 14.31 5.52
C VAL A 69 9.48 14.43 4.12
N ARG A 70 8.79 15.53 3.79
CA ARG A 70 8.21 15.73 2.46
C ARG A 70 9.29 15.81 1.37
N LEU A 71 10.39 16.51 1.62
CA LEU A 71 11.50 16.58 0.69
C LEU A 71 12.19 15.22 0.53
N ALA A 72 12.37 14.48 1.62
CA ALA A 72 12.93 13.14 1.59
C ALA A 72 12.03 12.18 0.80
N SER A 73 10.72 12.16 1.03
CA SER A 73 9.75 11.36 0.27
C SER A 73 9.74 11.71 -1.22
N GLN A 74 9.79 13.00 -1.56
CA GLN A 74 9.86 13.44 -2.97
C GLN A 74 11.18 13.03 -3.63
N LEU A 75 12.27 12.99 -2.86
CA LEU A 75 13.59 12.67 -3.37
C LEU A 75 13.79 11.17 -3.56
N THR A 76 13.28 10.34 -2.65
CA THR A 76 13.33 8.89 -2.72
C THR A 76 12.25 8.32 -3.64
N GLY A 77 11.12 9.01 -3.78
CA GLY A 77 9.92 8.49 -4.43
C GLY A 77 9.10 7.54 -3.56
N TRP A 78 9.43 7.42 -2.26
CA TRP A 78 8.74 6.55 -1.30
C TRP A 78 7.93 7.39 -0.32
N GLU A 79 6.82 6.84 0.17
CA GLU A 79 6.14 7.43 1.33
C GLU A 79 6.95 7.13 2.60
N LEU A 80 7.41 8.17 3.29
CA LEU A 80 8.25 8.04 4.48
C LEU A 80 7.44 8.42 5.72
N ASN A 81 7.26 7.46 6.62
CA ASN A 81 6.61 7.63 7.91
C ASN A 81 7.69 7.69 8.98
N ILE A 82 7.76 8.78 9.75
CA ILE A 82 8.76 8.95 10.80
C ILE A 82 8.07 8.89 12.15
N MET A 83 8.61 8.04 13.03
CA MET A 83 8.13 7.88 14.39
C MET A 83 9.31 7.83 15.37
N SER A 84 9.06 8.02 16.66
CA SER A 84 10.10 7.79 17.65
C SER A 84 10.33 6.30 17.87
N ALA A 85 11.47 5.94 18.45
CA ALA A 85 11.75 4.57 18.86
C ALA A 85 10.66 4.00 19.77
N SER A 86 10.16 4.78 20.73
CA SER A 86 9.07 4.32 21.61
C SER A 86 7.77 4.04 20.85
N ASP A 87 7.45 4.88 19.86
CA ASP A 87 6.25 4.71 19.05
C ASP A 87 6.38 3.52 18.10
N ALA A 88 7.59 3.28 17.57
CA ALA A 88 7.90 2.10 16.77
C ALA A 88 7.76 0.80 17.57
N ASP A 89 8.30 0.76 18.80
CA ASP A 89 8.16 -0.39 19.70
C ASP A 89 6.69 -0.68 20.01
N GLN A 90 5.90 0.36 20.31
CA GLN A 90 4.46 0.21 20.58
C GLN A 90 3.68 -0.25 19.33
N LYS A 91 4.04 0.25 18.15
CA LYS A 91 3.45 -0.18 16.88
C LYS A 91 3.73 -1.67 16.65
N ALA A 92 4.97 -2.11 16.81
CA ALA A 92 5.36 -3.51 16.64
C ALA A 92 4.63 -4.45 17.63
N GLU A 93 4.48 -4.05 18.90
CA GLU A 93 3.69 -4.81 19.89
C GLU A 93 2.22 -4.91 19.47
N THR A 94 1.64 -3.82 18.95
CA THR A 94 0.24 -3.78 18.50
C THR A 94 0.03 -4.66 17.27
N GLU A 95 0.94 -4.59 16.30
CA GLU A 95 0.91 -5.41 15.08
C GLU A 95 1.06 -6.89 15.42
N THR A 96 2.01 -7.24 16.29
CA THR A 96 2.16 -8.61 16.78
C THR A 96 0.88 -9.12 17.44
N GLY A 97 0.25 -8.30 18.29
CA GLY A 97 -1.03 -8.63 18.91
C GLY A 97 -2.16 -8.84 17.89
N ALA A 98 -2.23 -7.99 16.86
CA ALA A 98 -3.21 -8.13 15.78
C ALA A 98 -2.98 -9.40 14.96
N LEU A 99 -1.72 -9.76 14.66
CA LEU A 99 -1.37 -11.00 13.97
C LEU A 99 -1.79 -12.22 14.77
N ILE A 100 -1.54 -12.23 16.09
CA ILE A 100 -1.98 -13.31 16.98
C ILE A 100 -3.50 -13.47 16.92
N GLU A 101 -4.26 -12.38 17.01
CA GLU A 101 -5.73 -12.43 16.90
C GLU A 101 -6.20 -12.96 15.53
N ILE A 102 -5.55 -12.53 14.45
CA ILE A 102 -5.85 -13.02 13.09
C ILE A 102 -5.58 -14.51 13.00
N PHE A 103 -4.41 -14.99 13.44
CA PHE A 103 -4.08 -16.41 13.37
C PHE A 103 -5.02 -17.25 14.24
N MET A 104 -5.30 -16.84 15.47
CA MET A 104 -6.27 -17.55 16.32
C MET A 104 -7.64 -17.65 15.67
N LYS A 105 -8.14 -16.56 15.08
CA LYS A 105 -9.48 -16.51 14.49
C LYS A 105 -9.56 -17.25 13.16
N ASP A 106 -8.63 -16.99 12.26
CA ASP A 106 -8.68 -17.45 10.88
C ASP A 106 -8.11 -18.87 10.75
N LEU A 107 -7.07 -19.22 11.51
CA LEU A 107 -6.50 -20.57 11.52
C LEU A 107 -7.12 -21.49 12.58
N ASP A 108 -8.00 -20.99 13.45
CA ASP A 108 -8.63 -21.74 14.57
C ASP A 108 -7.58 -22.46 15.45
N VAL A 109 -6.53 -21.72 15.81
CA VAL A 109 -5.42 -22.18 16.67
C VAL A 109 -5.50 -21.54 18.04
N ASP A 110 -4.80 -22.12 19.02
CA ASP A 110 -4.64 -21.49 20.32
C ASP A 110 -3.62 -20.36 20.31
N GLU A 111 -3.57 -19.62 21.42
CA GLU A 111 -2.69 -18.45 21.59
C GLU A 111 -1.21 -18.84 21.53
N ASP A 112 -0.84 -20.04 22.01
CA ASP A 112 0.54 -20.50 22.02
C ASP A 112 1.06 -20.72 20.60
N VAL A 113 0.29 -21.40 19.74
CA VAL A 113 0.66 -21.61 18.33
C VAL A 113 0.66 -20.29 17.55
N ALA A 114 -0.32 -19.42 17.77
CA ALA A 114 -0.36 -18.11 17.13
C ALA A 114 0.84 -17.23 17.52
N LEU A 115 1.27 -17.28 18.78
CA LEU A 115 2.45 -16.57 19.26
C LEU A 115 3.73 -17.09 18.61
N ILE A 116 3.89 -18.41 18.48
CA ILE A 116 5.05 -19.01 17.80
C ILE A 116 5.12 -18.54 16.35
N LEU A 117 4.00 -18.57 15.62
CA LEU A 117 3.94 -18.07 14.24
C LEU A 117 4.39 -16.61 14.14
N ALA A 118 3.87 -15.74 14.99
CA ALA A 118 4.23 -14.33 14.98
C ALA A 118 5.72 -14.10 15.34
N GLN A 119 6.28 -14.88 16.27
CA GLN A 119 7.69 -14.78 16.68
C GLN A 119 8.67 -15.27 15.62
N GLU A 120 8.28 -16.30 14.85
CA GLU A 120 9.05 -16.81 13.71
C GLU A 120 8.96 -15.89 12.48
N GLY A 121 8.19 -14.79 12.59
CA GLY A 121 8.14 -13.73 11.58
C GLY A 121 7.04 -13.91 10.53
N PHE A 122 6.09 -14.84 10.74
CA PHE A 122 4.93 -14.94 9.86
C PHE A 122 4.04 -13.72 10.05
N SER A 123 3.86 -12.96 8.98
CA SER A 123 3.14 -11.70 8.94
C SER A 123 1.78 -11.81 8.24
N SER A 124 1.50 -12.94 7.57
CA SER A 124 0.27 -13.12 6.80
C SER A 124 -0.16 -14.60 6.68
N LEU A 125 -1.42 -14.82 6.29
CA LEU A 125 -1.93 -16.17 6.00
C LEU A 125 -1.33 -16.74 4.71
N GLU A 126 -0.99 -15.85 3.78
CA GLU A 126 -0.35 -16.14 2.50
C GLU A 126 1.04 -16.75 2.72
N GLU A 127 1.85 -16.15 3.60
CA GLU A 127 3.15 -16.72 3.96
C GLU A 127 2.99 -18.11 4.55
N ILE A 128 2.09 -18.30 5.51
CA ILE A 128 1.82 -19.61 6.11
C ILE A 128 1.39 -20.61 5.03
N ALA A 129 0.52 -20.22 4.10
CA ALA A 129 0.02 -21.11 3.05
C ALA A 129 1.11 -21.55 2.06
N TYR A 130 2.08 -20.68 1.74
CA TYR A 130 2.97 -20.84 0.58
C TYR A 130 4.47 -20.92 0.88
N VAL A 131 4.93 -20.58 2.09
CA VAL A 131 6.32 -20.76 2.53
C VAL A 131 6.79 -22.21 2.29
N PRO A 132 8.07 -22.49 1.99
CA PRO A 132 8.55 -23.85 1.92
C PRO A 132 8.25 -24.64 3.21
N GLU A 133 7.74 -25.86 3.07
CA GLU A 133 7.37 -26.69 4.23
C GLU A 133 8.54 -26.91 5.20
N GLN A 134 9.76 -26.99 4.65
CA GLN A 134 10.96 -27.16 5.45
C GLN A 134 11.19 -26.00 6.44
N GLU A 135 10.88 -24.76 6.06
CA GLU A 135 11.08 -23.60 6.94
C GLU A 135 10.13 -23.65 8.14
N MET A 136 8.90 -24.14 7.94
CA MET A 136 7.96 -24.34 9.06
C MET A 136 8.35 -25.55 9.93
N LEU A 137 8.93 -26.60 9.34
CA LEU A 137 9.40 -27.79 10.06
C LEU A 137 10.68 -27.54 10.88
N ASP A 138 11.39 -26.45 10.58
CA ASP A 138 12.58 -26.05 11.34
C ASP A 138 12.20 -25.40 12.69
N ILE A 139 10.92 -25.04 12.89
CA ILE A 139 10.36 -24.57 14.16
C ILE A 139 10.25 -25.75 15.12
N GLU A 140 10.94 -25.68 16.27
CA GLU A 140 11.08 -26.80 17.20
C GLU A 140 9.74 -27.33 17.74
N GLU A 141 8.76 -26.44 17.86
CA GLU A 141 7.42 -26.73 18.38
C GLU A 141 6.48 -27.35 17.34
N PHE A 142 6.83 -27.34 16.05
CA PHE A 142 5.96 -27.83 14.97
C PHE A 142 6.40 -29.20 14.46
N ASP A 143 5.42 -30.05 14.17
CA ASP A 143 5.62 -31.30 13.46
C ASP A 143 4.93 -31.28 12.09
N ALA A 144 5.17 -32.31 11.28
CA ALA A 144 4.62 -32.39 9.93
C ALA A 144 3.08 -32.37 9.89
N ASP A 145 2.42 -32.93 10.91
CA ASP A 145 0.98 -32.98 10.97
C ASP A 145 0.42 -31.57 11.26
N ILE A 146 1.03 -30.84 12.21
CA ILE A 146 0.68 -29.44 12.52
C ILE A 146 0.92 -28.54 11.31
N VAL A 147 2.08 -28.63 10.66
CA VAL A 147 2.40 -27.80 9.48
C VAL A 147 1.41 -28.06 8.36
N GLU A 148 1.09 -29.32 8.05
CA GLU A 148 0.11 -29.66 7.02
C GLU A 148 -1.27 -29.06 7.34
N GLU A 149 -1.70 -29.15 8.59
CA GLU A 149 -2.98 -28.61 9.05
C GLU A 149 -3.04 -27.08 8.96
N LEU A 150 -2.03 -26.37 9.49
CA LEU A 150 -1.95 -24.90 9.42
C LEU A 150 -2.00 -24.41 7.98
N ARG A 151 -1.25 -25.04 7.08
CA ARG A 151 -1.23 -24.70 5.66
C ARG A 151 -2.56 -24.97 4.98
N SER A 152 -3.22 -26.08 5.31
CA SER A 152 -4.53 -26.40 4.76
C SER A 152 -5.56 -25.34 5.18
N ARG A 153 -5.61 -25.01 6.47
CA ARG A 153 -6.54 -24.00 7.00
C ARG A 153 -6.28 -22.62 6.41
N ALA A 154 -5.01 -22.22 6.31
CA ALA A 154 -4.63 -20.96 5.67
C ALA A 154 -5.16 -20.88 4.23
N ARG A 155 -4.92 -21.93 3.41
CA ARG A 155 -5.44 -21.99 2.03
C ARG A 155 -6.96 -21.96 1.96
N ASP A 156 -7.65 -22.68 2.85
CA ASP A 156 -9.12 -22.73 2.88
C ASP A 156 -9.71 -21.35 3.23
N VAL A 157 -9.09 -20.62 4.17
CA VAL A 157 -9.49 -19.25 4.52
C VAL A 157 -9.23 -18.31 3.35
N LEU A 158 -8.06 -18.37 2.73
CA LEU A 158 -7.72 -17.53 1.58
C LEU A 158 -8.67 -17.78 0.41
N LEU A 159 -9.02 -19.04 0.15
CA LEU A 159 -10.01 -19.39 -0.86
C LEU A 159 -11.39 -18.82 -0.51
N THR A 160 -11.81 -18.95 0.74
CA THR A 160 -13.09 -18.40 1.20
C THR A 160 -13.13 -16.88 1.07
N LYS A 161 -12.03 -16.19 1.42
CA LYS A 161 -11.90 -14.74 1.25
C LYS A 161 -11.93 -14.34 -0.23
N ALA A 162 -11.25 -15.09 -1.09
CA ALA A 162 -11.25 -14.85 -2.54
C ALA A 162 -12.66 -15.00 -3.14
N ILE A 163 -13.38 -16.08 -2.78
CA ILE A 163 -14.76 -16.30 -3.23
C ILE A 163 -15.67 -15.19 -2.69
N ALA A 164 -15.56 -14.82 -1.42
CA ALA A 164 -16.38 -13.75 -0.85
C ALA A 164 -16.12 -12.40 -1.52
N ASN A 165 -14.88 -12.13 -1.91
CA ASN A 165 -14.52 -10.93 -2.66
C ASN A 165 -15.10 -10.98 -4.09
N GLU A 166 -15.01 -12.12 -4.77
CA GLU A 166 -15.61 -12.34 -6.09
C GLU A 166 -17.15 -12.20 -6.05
N GLU A 167 -17.82 -12.79 -5.06
CA GLU A 167 -19.26 -12.62 -4.86
C GLU A 167 -19.63 -11.16 -4.57
N GLN A 168 -18.81 -10.43 -3.80
CA GLN A 168 -19.02 -9.00 -3.57
C GLN A 168 -18.90 -8.20 -4.86
N LEU A 169 -17.89 -8.49 -5.69
CA LEU A 169 -17.73 -7.89 -7.01
C LEU A 169 -18.94 -8.22 -7.91
N GLU A 170 -19.37 -9.49 -7.99
CA GLU A 170 -20.56 -9.89 -8.76
C GLU A 170 -21.86 -9.21 -8.28
N SER A 171 -21.96 -8.92 -6.99
CA SER A 171 -23.13 -8.26 -6.37
C SER A 171 -23.05 -6.72 -6.37
N ALA A 172 -21.94 -6.14 -6.81
CA ALA A 172 -21.73 -4.70 -6.81
C ALA A 172 -22.76 -4.02 -7.74
N GLU A 173 -23.50 -3.06 -7.19
CA GLU A 173 -24.44 -2.25 -7.98
C GLU A 173 -23.74 -0.99 -8.49
N PRO A 174 -23.84 -0.66 -9.79
CA PRO A 174 -23.26 0.56 -10.34
C PRO A 174 -23.88 1.78 -9.67
N ALA A 175 -23.05 2.76 -9.35
CA ALA A 175 -23.47 4.02 -8.79
C ALA A 175 -24.31 4.82 -9.82
N GLN A 176 -25.16 5.71 -9.29
CA GLN A 176 -26.16 6.41 -10.09
C GLN A 176 -25.53 7.33 -11.15
N ASP A 177 -24.37 7.89 -10.85
CA ASP A 177 -23.56 8.73 -11.74
C ASP A 177 -23.05 7.94 -12.96
N LEU A 178 -22.61 6.69 -12.77
CA LEU A 178 -22.22 5.79 -13.85
C LEU A 178 -23.45 5.43 -14.71
N LEU A 179 -24.60 5.16 -14.08
CA LEU A 179 -25.85 4.85 -14.76
C LEU A 179 -26.41 6.02 -15.58
N ASP A 180 -26.20 7.26 -15.13
CA ASP A 180 -26.72 8.47 -15.75
C ASP A 180 -25.80 8.99 -16.89
N MET A 181 -24.64 8.36 -17.11
CA MET A 181 -23.72 8.71 -18.19
C MET A 181 -24.32 8.44 -19.58
N GLU A 182 -24.26 9.44 -20.46
CA GLU A 182 -24.70 9.27 -21.84
C GLU A 182 -23.74 8.35 -22.61
N GLY A 183 -24.28 7.23 -23.09
CA GLY A 183 -23.52 6.14 -23.72
C GLY A 183 -23.43 4.89 -22.85
N MET A 184 -23.74 5.02 -21.55
CA MET A 184 -23.84 3.89 -20.63
C MET A 184 -25.21 3.23 -20.74
N THR A 185 -25.23 1.91 -20.91
CA THR A 185 -26.46 1.12 -20.79
C THR A 185 -26.52 0.46 -19.43
N LYS A 186 -27.72 0.16 -18.93
CA LYS A 186 -27.88 -0.50 -17.63
C LYS A 186 -27.17 -1.87 -17.58
N ASP A 187 -27.22 -2.62 -18.67
CA ASP A 187 -26.56 -3.93 -18.75
C ASP A 187 -25.03 -3.78 -18.77
N LEU A 188 -24.50 -2.78 -19.48
CA LEU A 188 -23.08 -2.46 -19.48
C LEU A 188 -22.58 -1.99 -18.11
N ALA A 189 -23.35 -1.13 -17.42
CA ALA A 189 -23.02 -0.65 -16.09
C ALA A 189 -22.98 -1.80 -15.05
N LEU A 190 -23.87 -2.79 -15.17
CA LEU A 190 -23.84 -3.99 -14.33
C LEU A 190 -22.60 -4.85 -14.63
N THR A 191 -22.25 -5.02 -15.91
CA THR A 191 -21.03 -5.74 -16.30
C THR A 191 -19.76 -5.03 -15.81
N LEU A 192 -19.73 -3.69 -15.83
CA LEU A 192 -18.64 -2.89 -15.27
C LEU A 192 -18.56 -3.03 -13.75
N ALA A 193 -19.70 -2.93 -13.06
CA ALA A 193 -19.76 -3.09 -11.61
C ALA A 193 -19.29 -4.48 -11.16
N SER A 194 -19.60 -5.54 -11.93
CA SER A 194 -19.10 -6.90 -11.67
C SER A 194 -17.58 -7.05 -11.74
N ARG A 195 -16.89 -6.09 -12.36
CA ARG A 195 -15.43 -6.00 -12.43
C ARG A 195 -14.85 -4.96 -11.46
N GLY A 196 -15.66 -4.45 -10.53
CA GLY A 196 -15.25 -3.44 -9.56
C GLY A 196 -15.30 -2.00 -10.08
N ILE A 197 -15.77 -1.76 -11.31
CA ILE A 197 -15.96 -0.42 -11.87
C ILE A 197 -17.38 0.03 -11.52
N VAL A 198 -17.55 0.62 -10.34
CA VAL A 198 -18.87 1.00 -9.81
C VAL A 198 -19.18 2.47 -9.98
N THR A 199 -18.18 3.35 -10.02
CA THR A 199 -18.35 4.81 -10.11
C THR A 199 -17.81 5.39 -11.42
N LEU A 200 -18.11 6.67 -11.67
CA LEU A 200 -17.53 7.39 -12.81
C LEU A 200 -16.00 7.48 -12.72
N ASP A 201 -15.44 7.68 -11.53
CA ASP A 201 -14.00 7.80 -11.33
C ASP A 201 -13.29 6.47 -11.61
N ASP A 202 -13.87 5.35 -11.14
CA ASP A 202 -13.33 4.01 -11.41
C ASP A 202 -13.24 3.74 -12.93
N LEU A 203 -14.22 4.23 -13.71
CA LEU A 203 -14.24 4.11 -15.16
C LEU A 203 -13.24 5.07 -15.83
N ALA A 204 -13.03 6.25 -15.26
CA ALA A 204 -12.06 7.24 -15.75
C ALA A 204 -10.61 6.74 -15.62
N ASP A 205 -10.33 5.95 -14.58
CA ASP A 205 -9.01 5.39 -14.33
C ASP A 205 -8.66 4.18 -15.23
N GLN A 206 -9.66 3.61 -15.93
CA GLN A 206 -9.41 2.50 -16.86
C GLN A 206 -8.68 2.92 -18.13
N SER A 207 -8.02 1.95 -18.75
CA SER A 207 -7.46 2.01 -20.09
C SER A 207 -8.39 1.39 -21.12
N VAL A 208 -8.17 1.75 -22.40
CA VAL A 208 -8.93 1.19 -23.52
C VAL A 208 -8.75 -0.32 -23.60
N ASP A 209 -7.52 -0.80 -23.35
CA ASP A 209 -7.19 -2.22 -23.39
C ASP A 209 -7.99 -3.01 -22.33
N GLU A 210 -8.06 -2.52 -21.09
CA GLU A 210 -8.82 -3.14 -19.99
C GLU A 210 -10.32 -3.22 -20.27
N LEU A 211 -10.92 -2.17 -20.85
CA LEU A 211 -12.33 -2.22 -21.22
C LEU A 211 -12.62 -3.11 -22.43
N THR A 212 -11.67 -3.28 -23.35
CA THR A 212 -11.86 -4.19 -24.49
C THR A 212 -11.80 -5.68 -24.14
N GLU A 213 -11.39 -6.03 -22.91
CA GLU A 213 -11.53 -7.40 -22.37
C GLU A 213 -12.97 -7.74 -21.98
N ILE A 214 -13.87 -6.75 -21.99
CA ILE A 214 -15.30 -6.93 -21.72
C ILE A 214 -16.01 -7.29 -23.04
N ASP A 215 -16.60 -8.48 -23.07
CA ASP A 215 -17.53 -8.87 -24.14
C ASP A 215 -18.63 -7.80 -24.27
N ASP A 216 -18.82 -7.26 -25.47
CA ASP A 216 -19.69 -6.11 -25.84
C ASP A 216 -19.09 -4.68 -25.81
N ILE A 217 -17.79 -4.50 -25.54
CA ILE A 217 -17.11 -3.20 -25.71
C ILE A 217 -16.10 -3.25 -26.86
N ASP A 218 -16.27 -2.37 -27.86
CA ASP A 218 -15.25 -2.14 -28.88
C ASP A 218 -14.28 -1.01 -28.46
N GLU A 219 -13.08 -1.00 -29.06
CA GLU A 219 -12.01 -0.04 -28.77
C GLU A 219 -12.48 1.44 -28.87
N GLN A 220 -13.40 1.71 -29.79
CA GLN A 220 -13.92 3.05 -30.04
C GLN A 220 -14.92 3.50 -28.96
N ASN A 221 -15.78 2.59 -28.51
CA ASN A 221 -16.74 2.81 -27.44
C ASN A 221 -16.02 2.89 -26.09
N ALA A 222 -15.04 2.02 -25.83
CA ALA A 222 -14.16 2.09 -24.65
C ALA A 222 -13.50 3.47 -24.53
N ALA A 223 -12.85 3.94 -25.59
CA ALA A 223 -12.21 5.24 -25.61
C ALA A 223 -13.21 6.40 -25.39
N THR A 224 -14.43 6.28 -25.93
CA THR A 224 -15.48 7.28 -25.77
C THR A 224 -16.00 7.32 -24.33
N LEU A 225 -16.22 6.17 -23.71
CA LEU A 225 -16.69 6.05 -22.33
C LEU A 225 -15.64 6.57 -21.34
N ILE A 226 -14.38 6.18 -21.49
CA ILE A 226 -13.27 6.67 -20.65
C ILE A 226 -13.10 8.18 -20.79
N MET A 227 -13.09 8.70 -22.02
CA MET A 227 -12.93 10.14 -22.25
C MET A 227 -14.06 10.93 -21.60
N LYS A 228 -15.29 10.41 -21.67
CA LYS A 228 -16.45 11.02 -21.06
C LYS A 228 -16.45 10.93 -19.54
N ALA A 229 -15.96 9.84 -18.98
CA ALA A 229 -15.77 9.68 -17.55
C ALA A 229 -14.75 10.72 -17.03
N ARG A 230 -13.68 10.97 -17.80
CA ARG A 230 -12.67 12.00 -17.49
C ARG A 230 -13.14 13.44 -17.69
N GLU A 231 -14.28 13.70 -18.35
CA GLU A 231 -14.78 15.07 -18.54
C GLU A 231 -15.06 15.77 -17.20
N SER A 232 -15.44 15.05 -16.15
CA SER A 232 -15.62 15.59 -14.80
C SER A 232 -14.32 16.15 -14.23
N TRP A 233 -13.20 15.46 -14.42
CA TRP A 233 -11.88 15.88 -13.97
C TRP A 233 -11.37 17.12 -14.74
N PHE A 234 -11.65 17.19 -16.05
CA PHE A 234 -11.29 18.35 -16.88
C PHE A 234 -12.18 19.58 -16.64
N ALA A 235 -13.38 19.41 -16.10
CA ALA A 235 -14.25 20.50 -15.71
C ALA A 235 -13.74 21.19 -14.42
N ASP A 236 -13.18 20.43 -13.50
CA ASP A 236 -12.59 20.94 -12.25
C ASP A 236 -11.20 21.59 -12.49
N GLU A 237 -10.36 21.05 -13.38
CA GLU A 237 -9.09 21.70 -13.77
C GLU A 237 -9.29 23.09 -14.42
N GLN A 238 -10.40 23.31 -15.14
CA GLN A 238 -10.71 24.64 -15.70
C GLN A 238 -11.28 25.62 -14.67
N ALA A 239 -11.83 25.12 -13.55
CA ALA A 239 -12.29 25.96 -12.44
C ALA A 239 -11.11 26.41 -11.56
N ASP A 240 -10.12 25.53 -11.31
CA ASP A 240 -8.97 25.82 -10.44
C ASP A 240 -7.83 26.60 -11.13
N ALA A 241 -7.72 26.50 -12.46
CA ALA A 241 -6.80 27.35 -13.25
C ALA A 241 -7.31 28.78 -13.50
N GLY A 242 -8.50 29.11 -12.97
CA GLY A 242 -9.22 30.36 -13.20
C GLY A 242 -9.29 31.35 -12.03
N GLU A 243 -8.76 31.02 -10.85
CA GLU A 243 -8.67 31.93 -9.68
C GLU A 243 -7.26 32.44 -9.39
#